data_AF-A0AAW1HIX2-F1
#
_entry.id   AF-A0AAW1HIX2-F1
#
_cell.length_a   1.000
_cell.length_b   1.000
_cell.length_c   1.000
_cell.angle_alpha   90.00
_cell.angle_beta   90.00
_cell.angle_gamma   90.00
#
_symmetry.space_group_name_H-M   'P 1'
#
loop_
_entity.id
_entity.type
_entity.pdbx_description
1 polymer ?
#
loop_
_entity_poly.entity_id
_entity_poly.type
_entity_poly.pdbx_seq_one_letter_code
_entity_poly.pdbx_strand_id
1 'polypeptide(L)'
;MSRAFGDYCIKDFGLISVPEVTQRIITAKDQFILLASDGVWDVVSNQEAVEVVSSTSDRTKASKRLVDHAVRAWKRKRRGYAIDDISAICLFFHAPSSSPHSHQVQSAVVTK
;
A
#
# COMPACT_ATOMS: atom_id res chain seq x y z
N MET A 1 2.39 9.28 15.73
CA MET A 1 3.64 9.04 14.99
C MET A 1 4.82 9.51 15.85
N SER A 2 5.75 8.64 16.26
CA SER A 2 6.94 9.02 17.06
C SER A 2 8.19 9.23 16.20
N ARG A 3 8.06 9.07 14.88
CA ARG A 3 9.14 9.25 13.92
C ARG A 3 8.65 10.05 12.71
N ALA A 4 9.31 11.15 12.38
CA ALA A 4 8.97 11.97 11.22
C ALA A 4 10.18 12.80 10.76
N PHE A 5 10.20 13.22 9.50
CA PHE A 5 11.06 14.32 9.05
C PHE A 5 10.44 15.67 9.41
N GLY A 6 11.24 16.73 9.53
CA GLY A 6 10.73 18.06 9.89
C GLY A 6 10.37 18.17 11.37
N ASP A 7 9.30 18.89 11.71
CA ASP A 7 8.77 19.06 13.08
C ASP A 7 9.85 19.44 14.12
N TYR A 8 10.73 20.36 13.75
CA TYR A 8 11.91 20.74 14.52
C TYR A 8 11.58 21.14 15.96
N CYS A 9 10.47 21.85 16.16
CA CYS A 9 10.06 22.34 17.48
C CYS A 9 9.78 21.23 18.51
N ILE A 10 9.54 19.99 18.06
CA ILE A 10 9.19 18.87 18.94
C ILE A 10 10.24 17.74 18.96
N LYS A 11 11.40 17.93 18.30
CA LYS A 11 12.47 16.93 18.27
C LYS A 11 12.99 16.57 19.66
N ASP A 12 13.15 17.56 20.52
CA ASP A 12 13.65 17.37 21.88
C ASP A 12 12.62 16.71 22.83
N PHE A 13 11.41 16.44 22.35
CA PHE A 13 10.31 15.84 23.12
C PHE A 13 10.02 14.38 22.69
N GLY A 14 11.01 13.71 22.10
CA GLY A 14 10.94 12.28 21.75
C GLY A 14 10.54 11.98 20.31
N LEU A 15 10.46 12.99 19.43
CA LEU A 15 10.29 12.78 17.99
C LEU A 15 11.65 12.57 17.33
N ILE A 16 11.87 11.43 16.67
CA ILE A 16 13.12 11.15 15.93
C ILE A 16 12.90 11.13 14.41
N SER A 17 13.96 11.27 13.62
CA SER A 17 13.92 11.11 12.15
C SER A 17 14.64 9.83 11.68
N VAL A 18 15.11 9.00 12.60
CA VAL A 18 15.79 7.75 12.27
C VAL A 18 14.77 6.72 11.79
N PRO A 19 14.88 6.20 10.56
CA PRO A 19 13.93 5.23 10.03
C PRO A 19 14.11 3.85 10.68
N GLU A 20 13.10 3.00 10.52
CA GLU A 20 13.29 1.56 10.64
C GLU A 20 13.70 1.01 9.26
N VAL A 21 14.76 0.21 9.22
CA VAL A 21 15.31 -0.32 7.96
C VAL A 21 15.17 -1.82 7.97
N THR A 22 14.51 -2.36 6.95
CA THR A 22 14.39 -3.80 6.70
C THR A 22 14.91 -4.12 5.30
N GLN A 23 15.43 -5.33 5.14
CA GLN A 23 15.93 -5.84 3.86
C GLN A 23 15.28 -7.18 3.55
N ARG A 24 14.91 -7.39 2.28
CA ARG A 24 14.32 -8.64 1.80
C ARG A 24 14.85 -8.96 0.41
N ILE A 25 15.15 -10.24 0.19
CA ILE A 25 15.50 -10.76 -1.13
C ILE A 25 14.19 -11.00 -1.88
N ILE A 26 14.05 -10.38 -3.05
CA ILE A 26 12.91 -10.60 -3.95
C ILE A 26 13.12 -11.92 -4.70
N THR A 27 12.09 -12.75 -4.71
CA THR A 27 12.08 -14.06 -5.35
C THR A 27 11.03 -14.11 -6.46
N ALA A 28 11.06 -15.17 -7.27
CA ALA A 28 10.04 -15.43 -8.29
C ALA A 28 8.60 -15.54 -7.73
N LYS A 29 8.45 -15.77 -6.42
CA LYS A 29 7.14 -15.87 -5.76
C LYS A 29 6.53 -14.50 -5.46
N ASP A 30 7.35 -13.47 -5.30
CA ASP A 30 6.89 -12.12 -4.95
C ASP A 30 6.35 -11.42 -6.19
N GLN A 31 5.05 -11.10 -6.23
CA GLN A 31 4.44 -10.57 -7.45
C GLN A 31 4.61 -9.06 -7.57
N PHE A 32 4.39 -8.34 -6.47
CA PHE A 32 4.49 -6.90 -6.39
C PHE A 32 4.78 -6.42 -4.96
N ILE A 33 5.20 -5.17 -4.85
CA ILE A 33 5.23 -4.39 -3.60
C ILE A 33 4.23 -3.25 -3.68
N LEU A 34 3.56 -3.01 -2.56
CA LEU A 34 2.58 -1.94 -2.40
C LEU A 34 3.04 -0.99 -1.29
N LEU A 35 3.23 0.27 -1.65
CA LEU A 35 3.49 1.39 -0.74
C LEU A 35 2.24 2.27 -0.76
N ALA A 36 1.74 2.69 0.40
CA ALA A 36 0.61 3.62 0.47
C ALA A 36 0.63 4.45 1.75
N SER A 37 -0.07 5.59 1.73
CA SER A 37 -0.34 6.39 2.94
C SER A 37 -1.36 5.72 3.86
N ASP A 38 -1.44 6.22 5.09
CA ASP A 38 -2.51 5.90 6.07
C ASP A 38 -3.92 6.10 5.50
N GLY A 39 -4.12 7.07 4.61
CA GLY A 39 -5.36 7.22 3.83
C GLY A 39 -5.83 5.93 3.13
N VAL A 40 -4.94 4.97 2.83
CA VAL A 40 -5.33 3.60 2.43
C VAL A 40 -5.49 2.69 3.66
N TRP A 41 -4.45 2.59 4.49
CA TRP A 41 -4.34 1.57 5.54
C TRP A 41 -5.33 1.72 6.70
N ASP A 42 -5.87 2.92 6.91
CA ASP A 42 -6.88 3.20 7.92
C ASP A 42 -8.24 2.58 7.60
N VAL A 43 -8.49 2.24 6.33
CA VAL A 43 -9.79 1.73 5.86
C VAL A 43 -9.70 0.48 4.98
N VAL A 44 -8.51 0.10 4.51
CA VAL A 44 -8.27 -1.10 3.70
C VAL A 44 -7.24 -1.99 4.42
N SER A 45 -7.58 -3.24 4.66
CA SER A 45 -6.65 -4.22 5.21
C SER A 45 -5.60 -4.64 4.17
N ASN A 46 -4.45 -5.14 4.64
CA ASN A 46 -3.39 -5.63 3.75
C ASN A 46 -3.93 -6.67 2.74
N GLN A 47 -4.78 -7.59 3.20
CA GLN A 47 -5.34 -8.65 2.36
C GLN A 47 -6.32 -8.10 1.32
N GLU A 48 -7.24 -7.21 1.71
CA GLU A 48 -8.14 -6.51 0.77
C GLU A 48 -7.34 -5.75 -0.29
N ALA A 49 -6.25 -5.08 0.10
CA ALA A 49 -5.41 -4.33 -0.84
C ALA A 49 -4.74 -5.26 -1.87
N VAL A 50 -4.22 -6.40 -1.42
CA VAL A 50 -3.64 -7.44 -2.30
C VAL A 50 -4.69 -7.97 -3.26
N GLU A 51 -5.91 -8.25 -2.81
CA GLU A 51 -7.00 -8.74 -3.67
C GLU A 51 -7.42 -7.71 -4.73
N VAL A 52 -7.51 -6.43 -4.35
CA VAL A 52 -7.82 -5.35 -5.29
C VAL A 52 -6.74 -5.24 -6.37
N VAL A 53 -5.46 -5.23 -5.99
CA VAL A 53 -4.35 -5.15 -6.95
C VAL A 53 -4.30 -6.40 -7.83
N SER A 54 -4.37 -7.58 -7.24
CA SER A 54 -4.26 -8.87 -7.95
C SER A 54 -5.42 -9.15 -8.91
N SER A 55 -6.62 -8.64 -8.60
CA SER A 55 -7.79 -8.72 -9.48
C SER A 55 -7.80 -7.68 -10.60
N THR A 56 -6.81 -6.79 -10.66
CA THR A 56 -6.73 -5.76 -11.70
C THR A 56 -6.10 -6.34 -12.96
N SER A 57 -6.86 -6.38 -14.06
CA SER A 57 -6.37 -6.85 -15.36
C SER A 57 -5.25 -5.97 -15.92
N ASP A 58 -5.44 -4.65 -15.86
CA ASP A 58 -4.47 -3.67 -16.31
C ASP A 58 -3.60 -3.20 -15.15
N ARG A 59 -2.38 -3.73 -15.07
CA ARG A 59 -1.40 -3.40 -14.02
C ARG A 59 -1.15 -1.91 -13.87
N THR A 60 -1.24 -1.13 -14.95
CA THR A 60 -1.06 0.34 -14.91
C THR A 60 -2.16 1.06 -14.11
N LYS A 61 -3.31 0.41 -13.93
CA LYS A 61 -4.47 0.93 -13.19
C LYS A 61 -4.58 0.36 -11.78
N ALA A 62 -3.67 -0.52 -11.35
CA ALA A 62 -3.76 -1.20 -10.06
C ALA A 62 -3.79 -0.23 -8.88
N SER A 63 -2.85 0.72 -8.81
CA SER A 63 -2.83 1.75 -7.77
C SER A 63 -4.10 2.60 -7.78
N LYS A 64 -4.58 3.01 -8.96
CA LYS A 64 -5.81 3.79 -9.08
C LYS A 64 -7.01 3.02 -8.53
N ARG A 65 -7.14 1.73 -8.87
CA ARG A 65 -8.23 0.89 -8.34
C ARG A 65 -8.16 0.76 -6.82
N LEU A 66 -6.96 0.68 -6.25
CA LEU A 66 -6.78 0.66 -4.80
C LEU A 66 -7.19 1.99 -4.15
N VAL A 67 -6.77 3.13 -4.72
CA VAL A 67 -7.18 4.47 -4.26
C VAL A 67 -8.71 4.61 -4.33
N ASP A 68 -9.34 4.27 -5.45
CA ASP A 68 -10.80 4.32 -5.61
C ASP A 68 -11.52 3.38 -4.62
N HIS A 69 -10.92 2.22 -4.30
CA HIS A 69 -11.42 1.33 -3.27
C HIS A 69 -11.35 1.98 -1.88
N ALA A 70 -10.22 2.59 -1.52
CA ALA A 70 -10.04 3.29 -0.25
C ALA A 70 -11.00 4.49 -0.10
N VAL A 71 -11.17 5.32 -1.13
CA VAL A 71 -12.15 6.44 -1.13
C VAL A 71 -13.57 5.94 -0.80
N ARG A 72 -13.98 4.82 -1.40
CA ARG A 72 -15.29 4.21 -1.10
C ARG A 72 -15.34 3.61 0.29
N ALA A 73 -14.25 3.04 0.78
CA ALA A 73 -14.15 2.50 2.12
C ALA A 73 -14.24 3.60 3.19
N TRP A 74 -13.61 4.76 3.00
CA TRP A 74 -13.80 5.94 3.87
C TRP A 74 -15.26 6.34 4.00
N LYS A 75 -15.97 6.49 2.86
CA LYS A 75 -17.40 6.84 2.86
C LYS A 75 -18.29 5.84 3.60
N ARG A 76 -17.93 4.56 3.64
CA ARG A 76 -18.69 3.51 4.35
C ARG A 76 -18.27 3.32 5.81
N LYS A 77 -16.96 3.15 6.06
CA LYS A 77 -16.38 2.75 7.35
C LYS A 77 -16.17 3.94 8.29
N ARG A 78 -15.97 5.15 7.75
CA ARG A 78 -15.67 6.39 8.50
C ARG A 78 -16.69 7.50 8.16
N ARG A 79 -17.98 7.21 8.30
CA ARG A 79 -19.06 8.17 8.00
C ARG A 79 -18.94 9.42 8.88
N GLY A 80 -19.03 10.60 8.28
CA GLY A 80 -18.94 11.88 8.98
C GLY A 80 -17.51 12.41 9.19
N TYR A 81 -16.49 11.63 8.86
CA TYR A 81 -15.10 12.11 8.82
C TYR A 81 -14.76 12.64 7.42
N ALA A 82 -13.91 13.67 7.37
CA ALA A 82 -13.28 14.07 6.12
C ALA A 82 -12.45 12.90 5.58
N ILE A 83 -12.41 12.77 4.25
CA ILE A 83 -11.55 11.78 3.60
C ILE A 83 -10.14 12.33 3.62
N ASP A 84 -9.18 11.51 4.04
CA ASP A 84 -7.76 11.86 4.07
C ASP A 84 -7.15 11.87 2.66
N ASP A 85 -5.91 12.36 2.54
CA ASP A 85 -5.14 12.23 1.32
C ASP A 85 -4.75 10.77 1.07
N ILE A 86 -5.14 10.23 -0.09
CA ILE A 86 -4.95 8.81 -0.42
C ILE A 86 -3.95 8.68 -1.56
N SER A 87 -2.78 8.12 -1.24
CA SER A 87 -1.71 7.85 -2.21
C SER A 87 -1.29 6.38 -2.17
N ALA A 88 -1.02 5.79 -3.34
CA ALA A 88 -0.53 4.42 -3.45
C ALA A 88 0.40 4.22 -4.66
N ILE A 89 1.45 3.43 -4.47
CA ILE A 89 2.41 3.00 -5.49
C ILE A 89 2.43 1.47 -5.50
N CYS A 90 2.18 0.88 -6.67
CA CYS A 90 2.26 -0.56 -6.89
C CYS A 90 3.36 -0.85 -7.92
N LEU A 91 4.40 -1.56 -7.49
CA LEU A 91 5.51 -1.97 -8.34
C LEU A 91 5.44 -3.49 -8.56
N PHE A 92 5.26 -3.91 -9.81
CA PHE A 92 5.30 -5.32 -10.19
C PHE A 92 6.73 -5.74 -10.50
N PHE A 93 7.19 -6.85 -9.92
CA PHE A 93 8.57 -7.31 -10.09
C PHE A 93 8.81 -8.09 -11.38
N HIS A 94 7.76 -8.67 -11.95
CA HIS A 94 7.84 -9.62 -13.06
C HIS A 94 7.04 -9.10 -14.25
N ALA A 95 7.49 -9.36 -15.48
CA ALA A 95 6.68 -9.11 -16.67
C ALA A 95 5.37 -9.94 -16.62
N PRO A 96 4.27 -9.47 -17.22
CA PRO A 96 3.06 -10.28 -17.35
C PRO A 96 3.41 -11.55 -18.14
N SER A 97 3.18 -12.73 -17.54
CA SER A 97 3.36 -14.00 -18.23
C SER A 97 2.34 -14.12 -19.36
N SER A 98 2.78 -14.56 -20.54
CA SER A 98 1.93 -14.79 -21.71
C SER A 98 1.02 -16.02 -21.59
N SER A 99 1.09 -16.78 -20.48
CA SER A 99 0.27 -17.95 -20.22
C SER A 99 -0.87 -17.66 -19.22
N PRO A 100 -2.09 -18.16 -19.48
CA PRO A 100 -3.28 -17.90 -18.65
C PRO A 100 -3.35 -18.85 -17.43
N HIS A 101 -2.22 -19.10 -16.76
CA HIS A 101 -2.24 -19.90 -15.55
C HIS A 101 -2.52 -19.00 -14.35
N SER A 102 -3.59 -19.34 -13.64
CA SER A 102 -4.05 -18.73 -12.39
C SER A 102 -2.98 -18.91 -11.31
N HIS A 103 -1.94 -18.09 -11.35
CA HIS A 103 -1.03 -17.92 -10.24
C HIS A 103 -1.78 -17.15 -9.16
N GLN A 104 -2.32 -17.92 -8.20
CA GLN A 104 -2.76 -17.39 -6.92
C GLN A 104 -1.60 -16.54 -6.38
N VAL A 105 -1.82 -15.24 -6.13
CA VAL A 105 -0.76 -14.37 -5.62
C VAL A 105 -0.35 -14.88 -4.24
N GLN A 106 0.78 -15.57 -4.18
CA GLN A 106 1.24 -16.24 -2.94
C GLN A 106 1.91 -15.27 -1.97
N SER A 107 2.42 -14.12 -2.45
CA SER A 107 2.98 -13.09 -1.58
C SER A 107 3.00 -11.72 -2.26
N ALA A 108 2.57 -10.70 -1.52
CA ALA A 108 2.80 -9.30 -1.82
C ALA A 108 3.54 -8.69 -0.63
N VAL A 109 4.50 -7.80 -0.93
CA VAL A 109 5.14 -7.03 0.14
C VAL A 109 4.27 -5.80 0.38
N VAL A 110 3.66 -5.72 1.56
CA VAL A 110 2.90 -4.56 2.00
C VAL A 110 3.71 -3.90 3.10
N THR A 111 4.20 -2.69 2.85
CA THR A 111 4.86 -1.88 3.88
C THR A 111 3.87 -0.84 4.38
N LYS A 112 3.76 -0.75 5.71
CA LYS A 112 3.03 0.31 6.40
C LYS A 112 4.00 1.40 6.81
#